data_AF-X5J8V6-F1
#
_entry.id   AF-X5J8V6-F1
#
_cell.length_a   1.000
_cell.length_b   1.000
_cell.length_c   1.000
_cell.angle_alpha   90.00
_cell.angle_beta   90.00
_cell.angle_gamma   90.00
#
_symmetry.space_group_name_H-M   'P 1'
#
loop_
_entity.id
_entity.type
_entity.pdbx_description
1 polymer ?
#
loop_
_entity_poly.entity_id
_entity_poly.type
_entity_poly.pdbx_seq_one_letter_code
_entity_poly.pdbx_strand_id
1 'polypeptide(L)'
;MYNIMNNQLKKQIKELNLNTKQRCFFSKSIAVLSLSFVLQGRSCRSGGGIQGQTVKMTTVEQFCEEINDRKDISRAPDGVGDNWLYNAVINNSPKKVAHVLKRIDKDIASKYNLKYKHKDFPNTYHNKSKKTALGLAIEKNYIEIVKRLAQSEHIDINKAKMGSTSLLEALSHKKKEIANILVHHPKIDIYTKDAASGSSPLHLAIEQKYENIAHSVICTLNEQGLREKNKKSETPLHLAIEYNLDHLVALLVNKLSGIADLCAQDNKKRTPLHMAVRGNHKNAFQVVFHKIEDLCNEKSASIVKLFEKDNQGRSVFARAYLPKYTTQRRIHIPQDNEEMFKYVLSNVQHSLDPEHWKCITSEINSLKQKGTINEKYANQLLKTVNGYRPAQKETGV
;
A
#
# COMPACT_ATOMS: atom_id res chain seq x y z
N MET A 1 44.52 15.29 34.87
CA MET A 1 45.80 14.94 34.22
C MET A 1 46.03 15.64 32.88
N TYR A 2 45.11 15.55 31.90
CA TYR A 2 45.26 16.19 30.58
C TYR A 2 45.58 17.70 30.65
N ASN A 3 44.79 18.47 31.41
CA ASN A 3 45.01 19.92 31.56
C ASN A 3 46.31 20.25 32.31
N ILE A 4 46.80 19.35 33.17
CA ILE A 4 48.03 19.55 33.96
C ILE A 4 49.26 19.33 33.09
N MET A 5 49.31 18.23 32.32
CA MET A 5 50.39 17.96 31.36
C MET A 5 50.45 19.02 30.25
N ASN A 6 49.29 19.43 29.71
CA ASN A 6 49.25 20.41 28.62
C ASN A 6 49.73 21.80 29.08
N ASN A 7 49.46 22.15 30.35
CA ASN A 7 49.96 23.39 30.95
C ASN A 7 51.46 23.32 31.29
N GLN A 8 51.99 22.16 31.72
CA GLN A 8 53.43 21.95 31.93
C GLN A 8 54.23 22.01 30.62
N LEU A 9 53.75 21.37 29.55
CA LEU A 9 54.42 21.35 28.25
C LEU A 9 54.45 22.74 27.60
N LYS A 10 53.35 23.50 27.71
CA LYS A 10 53.31 24.91 27.24
C LYS A 10 54.25 25.83 28.02
N LYS A 11 54.51 25.53 29.29
CA LYS A 11 55.48 26.26 30.13
C LYS A 11 56.91 26.00 29.66
N GLN A 12 57.26 24.73 29.41
CA GLN A 12 58.60 24.35 28.92
C GLN A 12 58.90 24.90 27.51
N ILE A 13 57.89 25.04 26.64
CA ILE A 13 58.07 25.61 25.30
C ILE A 13 58.28 27.13 25.32
N LYS A 14 57.79 27.83 26.36
CA LYS A 14 58.06 29.26 26.54
C LYS A 14 59.50 29.53 26.96
N GLU A 15 60.16 28.57 27.60
CA GLU A 15 61.57 28.65 28.04
C GLU A 15 62.57 28.36 26.90
N LEU A 16 62.10 27.85 25.75
CA LEU A 16 62.92 27.68 24.56
C LEU A 16 62.92 28.95 23.69
N ASN A 17 64.11 29.43 23.33
CA ASN A 17 64.35 30.59 22.45
C ASN A 17 64.02 30.27 20.97
N LEU A 18 62.74 30.01 20.71
CA LEU A 18 62.19 29.69 19.39
C LEU A 18 61.52 30.91 18.76
N ASN A 19 61.67 31.07 17.45
CA ASN A 19 61.00 32.14 16.70
C ASN A 19 59.47 31.88 16.58
N THR A 20 58.71 32.91 16.24
CA THR A 20 57.23 32.89 16.23
C THR A 20 56.63 31.83 15.30
N LYS A 21 57.28 31.53 14.17
CA LYS A 21 56.86 30.46 13.25
C LYS A 21 57.07 29.07 13.85
N GLN A 22 58.21 28.82 14.52
CA GLN A 22 58.48 27.56 15.20
C GLN A 22 57.51 27.32 16.36
N ARG A 23 57.21 28.36 17.16
CA ARG A 23 56.21 28.26 18.25
C ARG A 23 54.81 27.88 17.75
N CYS A 24 54.38 28.44 16.62
CA CYS A 24 53.09 28.11 16.01
C CYS A 24 53.06 26.68 15.43
N PHE A 25 54.19 26.21 14.88
CA PHE A 25 54.31 24.84 14.40
C PHE A 25 54.25 23.83 15.56
N PHE A 26 55.02 24.04 16.62
CA PHE A 26 54.98 23.17 17.81
C PHE A 26 53.62 23.19 18.50
N SER A 27 52.93 24.34 18.60
CA SER A 27 51.59 24.38 19.20
C SER A 27 50.56 23.59 18.39
N LYS A 28 50.66 23.62 17.05
CA LYS A 28 49.79 22.84 16.16
C LYS A 28 50.14 21.34 16.20
N SER A 29 51.43 21.00 16.24
CA SER A 29 51.88 19.60 16.37
C SER A 29 51.49 18.99 17.71
N ILE A 30 51.52 19.74 18.81
CA ILE A 30 51.04 19.28 20.13
C ILE A 30 49.52 19.12 20.14
N ALA A 31 48.77 19.99 19.46
CA ALA A 31 47.33 19.81 19.29
C ALA A 31 47.02 18.51 18.54
N VAL A 32 47.74 18.22 17.45
CA VAL A 32 47.60 16.98 16.67
C VAL A 32 47.99 15.75 17.49
N LEU A 33 49.13 15.78 18.19
CA LEU A 33 49.56 14.67 19.06
C LEU A 33 48.62 14.46 20.26
N SER A 34 48.02 15.53 20.78
CA SER A 34 47.02 15.43 21.86
C SER A 34 45.69 14.85 21.38
N LEU A 35 45.32 15.03 20.11
CA LEU A 35 44.22 14.29 19.48
C LEU A 35 44.58 12.81 19.26
N SER A 36 45.83 12.52 18.86
CA SER A 36 46.30 11.15 18.65
C SER A 36 46.37 10.34 19.96
N PHE A 37 46.75 10.96 21.08
CA PHE A 37 46.82 10.29 22.38
C PHE A 37 45.42 9.97 22.97
N VAL A 38 44.42 10.81 22.67
CA VAL A 38 43.02 10.53 23.03
C VAL A 38 42.45 9.34 22.22
N LEU A 39 43.00 9.08 21.04
CA LEU A 39 42.62 7.94 20.19
C LEU A 39 43.31 6.62 20.58
N GLN A 40 44.47 6.65 21.26
CA GLN A 40 45.19 5.45 21.70
C GLN A 40 44.75 4.91 23.07
N GLY A 41 43.80 5.56 23.75
CA GLY A 41 43.25 5.13 25.05
C GLY A 41 42.17 4.05 25.02
N ARG A 42 41.82 3.47 23.86
CA ARG A 42 40.84 2.36 23.78
C ARG A 42 41.55 1.05 23.49
N SER A 43 41.86 0.38 24.60
CA SER A 43 42.34 -1.00 24.74
C SER A 43 41.94 -1.94 23.59
N CYS A 44 42.97 -2.56 23.02
CA CYS A 44 42.90 -3.87 22.41
C CYS A 44 42.21 -4.85 23.36
N ARG A 45 41.09 -5.42 22.94
CA ARG A 45 40.74 -6.82 23.23
C ARG A 45 40.38 -7.50 21.91
N SER A 46 41.20 -8.50 21.62
CA SER A 46 41.22 -9.44 20.52
C SER A 46 39.90 -10.17 20.29
N GLY A 47 39.55 -10.39 19.02
CA GLY A 47 38.60 -11.43 18.61
C GLY A 47 37.75 -11.10 17.39
N GLY A 48 38.27 -11.46 16.20
CA GLY A 48 37.57 -11.83 14.97
C GLY A 48 36.23 -11.16 14.58
N GLY A 49 36.22 -10.48 13.42
CA GLY A 49 35.00 -10.25 12.64
C GLY A 49 34.98 -8.89 11.96
N ILE A 50 35.25 -8.86 10.65
CA ILE A 50 35.08 -7.67 9.81
C ILE A 50 33.57 -7.40 9.69
N GLN A 51 33.05 -6.47 10.48
CA GLN A 51 31.79 -5.77 10.20
C GLN A 51 32.07 -4.27 10.20
N GLY A 52 31.63 -3.60 9.14
CA GLY A 52 31.89 -2.19 8.87
C GLY A 52 31.54 -1.30 10.06
N GLN A 53 32.54 -0.58 10.56
CA GLN A 53 32.37 0.42 11.60
C GLN A 53 31.52 1.58 11.08
N THR A 54 30.25 1.60 11.44
CA THR A 54 29.45 2.82 11.52
C THR A 54 30.09 3.76 12.53
N VAL A 55 30.63 4.89 12.05
CA VAL A 55 31.11 5.99 12.89
C VAL A 55 29.96 6.45 13.81
N LYS A 56 30.14 6.27 15.12
CA LYS A 56 29.20 6.75 16.14
C LYS A 56 29.13 8.28 16.08
N MET A 57 27.89 8.77 16.02
CA MET A 57 27.50 10.14 15.75
C MET A 57 28.05 11.21 16.70
N THR A 58 28.44 12.33 16.10
CA THR A 58 28.52 13.68 16.66
C THR A 58 27.18 14.14 17.25
N THR A 59 27.21 15.03 18.26
CA THR A 59 26.01 15.59 18.90
C THR A 59 25.09 16.27 17.86
N VAL A 60 23.84 16.58 18.23
CA VAL A 60 22.94 17.31 17.32
C VAL A 60 23.54 18.69 16.99
N GLU A 61 24.16 19.37 17.96
CA GLU A 61 24.79 20.67 17.71
C GLU A 61 25.95 20.56 16.72
N GLN A 62 26.87 19.61 16.93
CA GLN A 62 28.01 19.41 16.04
C GLN A 62 27.58 19.11 14.60
N PHE A 63 26.51 18.33 14.42
CA PHE A 63 25.94 18.06 13.09
C PHE A 63 25.35 19.31 12.44
N CYS A 64 24.65 20.15 13.22
CA CYS A 64 24.04 21.38 12.72
C CYS A 64 25.09 22.43 12.33
N GLU A 65 26.16 22.56 13.12
CA GLU A 65 27.31 23.41 12.79
C GLU A 65 27.97 22.96 11.49
N GLU A 66 28.25 21.67 11.35
CA GLU A 66 28.90 21.13 10.16
C GLU A 66 28.08 21.36 8.88
N ILE A 67 26.75 21.23 8.94
CA ILE A 67 25.86 21.53 7.80
C ILE A 67 25.92 23.00 7.39
N ASN A 68 25.97 23.92 8.35
CA ASN A 68 25.91 25.35 8.08
C ASN A 68 27.17 25.83 7.35
N ASP A 69 28.33 25.25 7.68
CA ASP A 69 29.63 25.61 7.09
C ASP A 69 29.86 24.96 5.70
N ARG A 70 29.06 23.95 5.34
CA ARG A 70 29.20 23.24 4.06
C ARG A 70 28.64 24.05 2.90
N LYS A 71 29.42 24.09 1.81
CA LYS A 71 29.00 24.63 0.51
C LYS A 71 28.01 23.73 -0.23
N ASP A 72 28.06 22.42 -0.01
CA ASP A 72 27.23 21.43 -0.70
C ASP A 72 26.81 20.31 0.27
N ILE A 73 25.50 20.16 0.48
CA ILE A 73 24.89 19.16 1.35
C ILE A 73 24.25 17.99 0.56
N SER A 74 24.42 17.97 -0.77
CA SER A 74 23.91 16.89 -1.63
C SER A 74 24.74 15.61 -1.58
N ARG A 75 25.89 15.64 -0.90
CA ARG A 75 26.79 14.49 -0.69
C ARG A 75 27.20 14.40 0.78
N ALA A 76 27.23 13.19 1.31
CA ALA A 76 27.73 12.91 2.65
C ALA A 76 29.25 13.17 2.76
N PRO A 77 29.77 13.41 3.98
CA PRO A 77 31.19 13.64 4.24
C PRO A 77 32.12 12.52 3.75
N ASP A 78 31.65 11.27 3.76
CA ASP A 78 32.41 10.07 3.41
C ASP A 78 32.49 9.84 1.89
N GLY A 79 31.75 10.62 1.09
CA GLY A 79 31.71 10.47 -0.37
C GLY A 79 31.00 9.21 -0.86
N VAL A 80 30.45 8.39 0.05
CA VAL A 80 29.78 7.14 -0.29
C VAL A 80 28.27 7.38 -0.32
N GLY A 81 27.77 7.76 -1.49
CA GLY A 81 26.38 7.49 -1.95
C GLY A 81 25.19 8.09 -1.19
N ASP A 82 25.40 8.65 -0.01
CA ASP A 82 24.33 9.09 0.89
C ASP A 82 24.36 10.61 0.94
N ASN A 83 23.20 11.25 1.01
CA ASN A 83 23.13 12.70 1.18
C ASN A 83 22.87 13.04 2.66
N TRP A 84 23.04 14.31 3.05
CA TRP A 84 22.88 14.72 4.44
C TRP A 84 21.48 14.47 5.01
N LEU A 85 20.45 14.56 4.15
CA LEU A 85 19.08 14.26 4.53
C LEU A 85 18.90 12.76 4.81
N TYR A 86 19.41 11.89 3.94
CA TYR A 86 19.37 10.44 4.10
C TYR A 86 20.09 10.00 5.39
N ASN A 87 21.27 10.58 5.65
CA ASN A 87 22.01 10.34 6.91
C ASN A 87 21.23 10.81 8.14
N ALA A 88 20.55 11.96 8.09
CA ALA A 88 19.71 12.41 9.20
C ALA A 88 18.56 11.41 9.49
N VAL A 89 18.01 10.77 8.45
CA VAL A 89 16.96 9.75 8.56
C VAL A 89 17.50 8.41 9.07
N ILE A 90 18.67 7.94 8.61
CA ILE A 90 19.32 6.71 9.11
C ILE A 90 19.44 6.75 10.63
N ASN A 91 19.77 7.93 11.16
CA ASN A 91 19.99 8.15 12.58
C ASN A 91 18.71 8.41 13.38
N ASN A 92 17.53 8.26 12.75
CA ASN A 92 16.22 8.48 13.34
C ASN A 92 16.13 9.78 14.16
N SER A 93 16.65 10.89 13.60
CA SER A 93 16.72 12.17 14.31
C SER A 93 15.84 13.22 13.62
N PRO A 94 14.59 13.42 14.07
CA PRO A 94 13.70 14.46 13.54
C PRO A 94 14.30 15.87 13.61
N LYS A 95 15.11 16.16 14.64
CA LYS A 95 15.81 17.43 14.80
C LYS A 95 16.84 17.65 13.69
N LYS A 96 17.65 16.64 13.37
CA LYS A 96 18.63 16.69 12.28
C LYS A 96 17.94 16.84 10.92
N VAL A 97 16.85 16.10 10.70
CA VAL A 97 16.03 16.22 9.47
C VAL A 97 15.48 17.64 9.33
N ALA A 98 14.89 18.19 10.39
CA ALA A 98 14.35 19.55 10.36
C ALA A 98 15.43 20.61 10.08
N HIS A 99 16.64 20.44 10.62
CA HIS A 99 17.75 21.36 10.35
C HIS A 99 18.22 21.28 8.89
N VAL A 100 18.32 20.07 8.32
CA VAL A 100 18.66 19.88 6.89
C VAL A 100 17.59 20.50 5.99
N LEU A 101 16.30 20.31 6.28
CA LEU A 101 15.20 20.91 5.51
C LEU A 101 15.25 22.44 5.55
N LYS A 102 15.45 23.05 6.72
CA LYS A 102 15.63 24.51 6.85
C LYS A 102 16.81 25.03 6.03
N ARG A 103 17.91 24.27 5.97
CA ARG A 103 19.06 24.61 5.13
C ARG A 103 18.71 24.56 3.65
N ILE A 104 17.97 23.52 3.22
CA ILE A 104 17.49 23.39 1.84
C ILE A 104 16.62 24.59 1.45
N ASP A 105 15.65 24.94 2.30
CA ASP A 105 14.75 26.08 2.06
C ASP A 105 15.55 27.39 1.91
N LYS A 106 16.56 27.60 2.78
CA LYS A 106 17.45 28.76 2.72
C LYS A 106 18.28 28.79 1.43
N ASP A 107 18.82 27.64 1.02
CA ASP A 107 19.66 27.53 -0.18
C ASP A 107 18.84 27.86 -1.43
N ILE A 108 17.63 27.35 -1.53
CA ILE A 108 16.72 27.57 -2.65
C ILE A 108 16.22 29.03 -2.67
N ALA A 109 15.88 29.60 -1.52
CA ALA A 109 15.44 30.99 -1.42
C ALA A 109 16.54 32.02 -1.76
N SER A 110 17.82 31.66 -1.60
CA SER A 110 18.94 32.61 -1.67
C SER A 110 19.28 33.16 -3.07
N LYS A 111 18.49 32.88 -4.12
CA LYS A 111 18.61 33.43 -5.51
C LYS A 111 19.91 33.06 -6.25
N TYR A 112 20.98 32.75 -5.55
CA TYR A 112 22.17 32.09 -6.08
C TYR A 112 21.87 30.60 -6.15
N ASN A 113 21.41 30.16 -7.31
CA ASN A 113 21.25 28.77 -7.73
C ASN A 113 22.43 27.90 -7.25
N LEU A 114 22.40 27.45 -5.99
CA LEU A 114 23.36 26.51 -5.44
C LEU A 114 23.08 25.22 -6.19
N LYS A 115 23.82 25.04 -7.28
CA LYS A 115 23.75 23.87 -8.13
C LYS A 115 24.36 22.73 -7.32
N TYR A 116 23.54 22.14 -6.45
CA TYR A 116 23.89 20.91 -5.75
C TYR A 116 24.50 19.96 -6.77
N LYS A 117 25.63 19.34 -6.40
CA LYS A 117 26.31 18.41 -7.33
C LYS A 117 25.38 17.28 -7.74
N HIS A 118 24.49 16.86 -6.84
CA HIS A 118 23.42 15.94 -7.17
C HIS A 118 22.15 16.69 -7.55
N LYS A 119 21.78 16.67 -8.84
CA LYS A 119 20.64 17.42 -9.39
C LYS A 119 19.30 17.03 -8.75
N ASP A 120 19.12 15.75 -8.43
CA ASP A 120 17.87 15.26 -7.85
C ASP A 120 17.75 15.47 -6.33
N PHE A 121 18.74 16.09 -5.67
CA PHE A 121 18.66 16.37 -4.24
C PHE A 121 17.54 17.39 -3.96
N PRO A 122 16.69 17.18 -2.93
CA PRO A 122 16.77 16.20 -1.83
C PRO A 122 16.19 14.79 -2.09
N ASN A 123 15.68 14.51 -3.29
CA ASN A 123 14.97 13.29 -3.67
C ASN A 123 15.87 12.20 -4.27
N THR A 124 17.16 12.18 -3.92
CA THR A 124 18.12 11.24 -4.49
C THR A 124 17.87 9.82 -3.98
N TYR A 125 18.02 8.82 -4.85
CA TYR A 125 18.02 7.42 -4.42
C TYR A 125 19.38 7.05 -3.84
N HIS A 126 19.37 6.40 -2.68
CA HIS A 126 20.54 5.78 -2.11
C HIS A 126 21.05 4.64 -3.00
N ASN A 127 22.36 4.56 -3.20
CA ASN A 127 22.96 3.71 -4.23
C ASN A 127 22.64 2.21 -4.09
N LYS A 128 22.63 1.69 -2.86
CA LYS A 128 22.42 0.25 -2.59
C LYS A 128 20.94 -0.10 -2.42
N SER A 129 20.25 0.62 -1.54
CA SER A 129 18.84 0.38 -1.21
C SER A 129 17.85 0.84 -2.30
N LYS A 130 18.28 1.75 -3.19
CA LYS A 130 17.45 2.42 -4.20
C LYS A 130 16.24 3.15 -3.57
N LYS A 131 16.37 3.62 -2.33
CA LYS A 131 15.35 4.37 -1.58
C LYS A 131 15.78 5.81 -1.39
N THR A 132 14.84 6.74 -1.38
CA THR A 132 15.07 8.12 -0.95
C THR A 132 15.08 8.20 0.58
N ALA A 133 15.39 9.38 1.12
CA ALA A 133 15.28 9.62 2.56
C ALA A 133 13.85 9.39 3.06
N LEU A 134 12.84 9.78 2.27
CA LEU A 134 11.43 9.52 2.53
C LEU A 134 11.13 8.01 2.51
N GLY A 135 11.59 7.28 1.49
CA GLY A 135 11.37 5.83 1.41
C GLY A 135 11.99 5.05 2.57
N LEU A 136 13.17 5.47 3.04
CA LEU A 136 13.77 4.89 4.25
C LEU A 136 12.92 5.17 5.49
N ALA A 137 12.44 6.40 5.67
CA ALA A 137 11.58 6.76 6.80
C ALA A 137 10.27 5.94 6.81
N ILE A 138 9.68 5.70 5.64
CA ILE A 138 8.48 4.87 5.48
C ILE A 138 8.76 3.41 5.87
N GLU A 139 9.81 2.81 5.30
CA GLU A 139 10.19 1.42 5.60
C GLU A 139 10.43 1.21 7.11
N LYS A 140 11.17 2.14 7.73
CA LYS A 140 11.52 2.08 9.16
C LYS A 140 10.39 2.53 10.08
N ASN A 141 9.24 2.94 9.53
CA ASN A 141 8.08 3.42 10.27
C ASN A 141 8.35 4.67 11.13
N TYR A 142 9.18 5.59 10.65
CA TYR A 142 9.51 6.85 11.34
C TYR A 142 8.45 7.92 11.06
N ILE A 143 7.29 7.79 11.71
CA ILE A 143 6.10 8.63 11.51
C ILE A 143 6.42 10.13 11.57
N GLU A 144 7.13 10.57 12.61
CA GLU A 144 7.46 11.99 12.81
C GLU A 144 8.38 12.54 11.71
N ILE A 145 9.32 11.72 11.23
CA ILE A 145 10.19 12.09 10.11
C ILE A 145 9.37 12.17 8.82
N VAL A 146 8.46 11.23 8.58
CA VAL A 146 7.58 11.27 7.40
C VAL A 146 6.71 12.52 7.41
N LYS A 147 6.10 12.88 8.56
CA LYS A 147 5.31 14.12 8.68
C LYS A 147 6.13 15.36 8.29
N ARG A 148 7.37 15.46 8.78
CA ARG A 148 8.26 16.59 8.45
C ARG A 148 8.69 16.62 7.00
N LEU A 149 9.07 15.47 6.44
CA LEU A 149 9.44 15.37 5.04
C LEU A 149 8.25 15.71 4.12
N ALA A 150 7.05 15.26 4.47
CA ALA A 150 5.83 15.53 3.71
C ALA A 150 5.37 17.00 3.77
N GLN A 151 5.80 17.77 4.76
CA GLN A 151 5.51 19.20 4.85
C GLN A 151 6.44 20.07 3.99
N SER A 152 7.58 19.53 3.53
CA SER A 152 8.54 20.29 2.74
C SER A 152 8.15 20.30 1.26
N GLU A 153 8.11 21.49 0.64
CA GLU A 153 7.75 21.64 -0.78
C GLU A 153 8.78 21.04 -1.75
N HIS A 154 10.01 20.85 -1.28
CA HIS A 154 11.14 20.36 -2.08
C HIS A 154 11.26 18.82 -2.06
N ILE A 155 10.52 18.17 -1.18
CA ILE A 155 10.43 16.71 -1.14
C ILE A 155 9.36 16.24 -2.11
N ASP A 156 9.76 15.39 -3.05
CA ASP A 156 8.83 14.70 -3.93
C ASP A 156 8.17 13.57 -3.14
N ILE A 157 6.94 13.82 -2.70
CA ILE A 157 6.14 12.89 -1.90
C ILE A 157 5.93 11.55 -2.62
N ASN A 158 6.05 11.48 -3.94
CA ASN A 158 5.84 10.26 -4.71
C ASN A 158 7.12 9.43 -4.90
N LYS A 159 8.29 9.96 -4.53
CA LYS A 159 9.55 9.22 -4.65
C LYS A 159 9.95 8.59 -3.31
N ALA A 160 9.54 7.35 -3.08
CA ALA A 160 10.05 6.54 -1.96
C ALA A 160 11.16 5.57 -2.38
N LYS A 161 10.88 4.74 -3.38
CA LYS A 161 11.80 3.71 -3.88
C LYS A 161 11.81 3.76 -5.40
N MET A 162 12.93 3.41 -6.01
CA MET A 162 13.03 3.36 -7.46
C MET A 162 11.95 2.42 -8.02
N GLY A 163 11.04 2.97 -8.84
CA GLY A 163 9.90 2.25 -9.42
C GLY A 163 8.67 2.08 -8.51
N SER A 164 8.58 2.76 -7.36
CA SER A 164 7.44 2.64 -6.44
C SER A 164 7.17 3.94 -5.68
N THR A 165 5.89 4.28 -5.50
CA THR A 165 5.47 5.51 -4.82
C THR A 165 5.46 5.37 -3.30
N SER A 166 5.51 6.50 -2.59
CA SER A 166 5.47 6.48 -1.13
C SER A 166 4.20 5.86 -0.55
N LEU A 167 3.04 6.11 -1.16
CA LEU A 167 1.80 5.49 -0.73
C LEU A 167 1.82 3.97 -0.96
N LEU A 168 2.32 3.51 -2.10
CA LEU A 168 2.49 2.08 -2.37
C LEU A 168 3.46 1.42 -1.39
N GLU A 169 4.61 2.04 -1.09
CA GLU A 169 5.56 1.51 -0.10
C GLU A 169 4.97 1.44 1.30
N ALA A 170 4.19 2.46 1.71
CA ALA A 170 3.52 2.46 3.00
C ALA A 170 2.47 1.34 3.08
N LEU A 171 1.67 1.15 2.03
CA LEU A 171 0.69 0.07 1.95
C LEU A 171 1.39 -1.30 1.88
N SER A 172 2.37 -1.51 1.01
CA SER A 172 3.04 -2.82 0.85
C SER A 172 3.72 -3.28 2.14
N HIS A 173 4.26 -2.35 2.94
CA HIS A 173 4.87 -2.62 4.25
C HIS A 173 3.88 -2.53 5.42
N LYS A 174 2.57 -2.42 5.16
CA LYS A 174 1.49 -2.37 6.16
C LYS A 174 1.65 -1.25 7.20
N LYS A 175 2.14 -0.08 6.77
CA LYS A 175 2.35 1.11 7.60
C LYS A 175 1.11 1.99 7.62
N LYS A 176 0.05 1.52 8.30
CA LYS A 176 -1.28 2.17 8.32
C LYS A 176 -1.23 3.67 8.62
N GLU A 177 -0.54 4.09 9.67
CA GLU A 177 -0.51 5.50 10.09
C GLU A 177 0.21 6.38 9.05
N ILE A 178 1.31 5.88 8.49
CA ILE A 178 2.05 6.57 7.43
C ILE A 178 1.21 6.67 6.16
N ALA A 179 0.57 5.58 5.74
CA ALA A 179 -0.34 5.60 4.60
C ALA A 179 -1.50 6.60 4.80
N ASN A 180 -2.01 6.72 6.03
CA ASN A 180 -3.03 7.72 6.37
C ASN A 180 -2.51 9.16 6.31
N ILE A 181 -1.26 9.42 6.65
CA ILE A 181 -0.65 10.74 6.46
C ILE A 181 -0.48 11.05 4.97
N LEU A 182 0.03 10.10 4.20
CA LEU A 182 0.35 10.28 2.79
C LEU A 182 -0.90 10.45 1.91
N VAL A 183 -1.98 9.71 2.17
CA VAL A 183 -3.20 9.75 1.34
C VAL A 183 -3.88 11.12 1.33
N HIS A 184 -3.72 11.91 2.39
CA HIS A 184 -4.29 13.26 2.48
C HIS A 184 -3.35 14.34 1.92
N HIS A 185 -2.17 13.98 1.44
CA HIS A 185 -1.23 14.94 0.87
C HIS A 185 -1.68 15.34 -0.56
N PRO A 186 -1.78 16.64 -0.89
CA PRO A 186 -2.42 17.11 -2.13
C PRO A 186 -1.71 16.66 -3.42
N LYS A 187 -0.41 16.38 -3.35
CA LYS A 187 0.41 15.92 -4.49
C LYS A 187 0.58 14.39 -4.56
N ILE A 188 -0.10 13.63 -3.70
CA ILE A 188 0.09 12.18 -3.65
C ILE A 188 -0.50 11.51 -4.90
N ASP A 189 0.27 10.62 -5.50
CA ASP A 189 -0.17 9.79 -6.61
C ASP A 189 -0.92 8.55 -6.08
N ILE A 190 -2.19 8.47 -6.44
CA ILE A 190 -3.11 7.39 -6.08
C ILE A 190 -3.41 6.43 -7.25
N TYR A 191 -2.74 6.60 -8.41
CA TYR A 191 -2.98 5.83 -9.64
C TYR A 191 -1.88 4.80 -9.92
N THR A 192 -0.63 5.05 -9.52
CA THR A 192 0.48 4.12 -9.79
C THR A 192 0.22 2.74 -9.17
N LYS A 193 0.49 1.69 -9.95
CA LYS A 193 0.30 0.29 -9.54
C LYS A 193 1.57 -0.31 -8.95
N ASP A 194 1.40 -1.19 -7.98
CA ASP A 194 2.46 -2.03 -7.47
C ASP A 194 2.98 -2.98 -8.56
N ALA A 195 4.30 -3.01 -8.77
CA ALA A 195 4.91 -3.79 -9.85
C ALA A 195 4.73 -5.32 -9.67
N ALA A 196 4.69 -5.79 -8.42
CA ALA A 196 4.62 -7.22 -8.11
C ALA A 196 3.21 -7.78 -8.34
N SER A 197 2.19 -7.10 -7.83
CA SER A 197 0.78 -7.56 -7.86
C SER A 197 -0.07 -6.91 -8.96
N GLY A 198 0.39 -5.80 -9.54
CA GLY A 198 -0.42 -4.94 -10.41
C GLY A 198 -1.54 -4.21 -9.66
N SER A 199 -1.57 -4.28 -8.33
CA SER A 199 -2.59 -3.65 -7.49
C SER A 199 -2.40 -2.13 -7.47
N SER A 200 -3.47 -1.37 -7.68
CA SER A 200 -3.48 0.07 -7.39
C SER A 200 -3.44 0.32 -5.87
N PRO A 201 -3.19 1.55 -5.39
CA PRO A 201 -3.22 1.88 -3.97
C PRO A 201 -4.58 1.54 -3.33
N LEU A 202 -5.69 1.69 -4.09
CA LEU A 202 -7.02 1.31 -3.62
C LEU A 202 -7.13 -0.20 -3.37
N HIS A 203 -6.61 -1.03 -4.27
CA HIS A 203 -6.62 -2.49 -4.09
C HIS A 203 -5.88 -2.88 -2.80
N LEU A 204 -4.67 -2.34 -2.59
CA LEU A 204 -3.87 -2.64 -1.41
C LEU A 204 -4.53 -2.14 -0.11
N ALA A 205 -5.16 -0.95 -0.15
CA ALA A 205 -5.88 -0.42 1.01
C ALA A 205 -7.08 -1.30 1.39
N ILE A 206 -7.84 -1.80 0.41
CA ILE A 206 -8.95 -2.72 0.62
C ILE A 206 -8.46 -4.08 1.13
N GLU A 207 -7.43 -4.65 0.50
CA GLU A 207 -6.83 -5.94 0.89
C GLU A 207 -6.34 -5.93 2.35
N GLN A 208 -5.85 -4.79 2.81
CA GLN A 208 -5.37 -4.58 4.18
C GLN A 208 -6.47 -4.14 5.15
N LYS A 209 -7.72 -3.97 4.67
CA LYS A 209 -8.85 -3.47 5.45
C LYS A 209 -8.60 -2.09 6.07
N TYR A 210 -7.89 -1.23 5.35
CA TYR A 210 -7.66 0.15 5.74
C TYR A 210 -8.78 1.05 5.24
N GLU A 211 -9.97 0.86 5.82
CA GLU A 211 -11.22 1.46 5.33
C GLU A 211 -11.17 2.98 5.18
N ASN A 212 -10.60 3.71 6.15
CA ASN A 212 -10.48 5.17 6.06
C ASN A 212 -9.59 5.63 4.90
N ILE A 213 -8.51 4.89 4.63
CA ILE A 213 -7.59 5.18 3.52
C ILE A 213 -8.29 4.84 2.21
N ALA A 214 -8.93 3.66 2.12
CA ALA A 214 -9.69 3.25 0.95
C ALA A 214 -10.82 4.24 0.63
N HIS A 215 -11.56 4.69 1.64
CA HIS A 215 -12.60 5.72 1.51
C HIS A 215 -12.03 7.02 0.92
N SER A 216 -10.93 7.52 1.47
CA SER A 216 -10.28 8.75 1.00
C SER A 216 -9.82 8.61 -0.46
N VAL A 217 -9.24 7.47 -0.82
CA VAL A 217 -8.84 7.18 -2.20
C VAL A 217 -10.07 7.12 -3.13
N ILE A 218 -11.15 6.42 -2.74
CA ILE A 218 -12.38 6.33 -3.54
C ILE A 218 -13.03 7.69 -3.77
N CYS A 219 -13.02 8.56 -2.76
CA CYS A 219 -13.55 9.92 -2.88
C CYS A 219 -12.74 10.79 -3.85
N THR A 220 -11.44 10.53 -3.98
CA THR A 220 -10.51 11.33 -4.80
C THR A 220 -10.36 10.79 -6.22
N LEU A 221 -10.50 9.47 -6.43
CA LEU A 221 -10.38 8.84 -7.75
C LEU A 221 -11.55 9.22 -8.67
N ASN A 222 -11.23 9.34 -9.97
CA ASN A 222 -12.24 9.32 -11.03
C ASN A 222 -12.75 7.88 -11.28
N GLU A 223 -13.79 7.75 -12.11
CA GLU A 223 -14.36 6.43 -12.44
C GLU A 223 -13.32 5.45 -13.01
N GLN A 224 -12.42 5.92 -13.87
CA GLN A 224 -11.37 5.08 -14.45
C GLN A 224 -10.49 4.42 -13.38
N GLY A 225 -10.10 5.19 -12.36
CA GLY A 225 -9.32 4.66 -11.23
C GLY A 225 -10.03 3.59 -10.42
N LEU A 226 -11.37 3.62 -10.37
CA LEU A 226 -12.20 2.61 -9.69
C LEU A 226 -12.39 1.33 -10.50
N ARG A 227 -12.12 1.37 -11.82
CA ARG A 227 -12.25 0.24 -12.75
C ARG A 227 -10.95 -0.55 -12.93
N GLU A 228 -9.86 -0.06 -12.37
CA GLU A 228 -8.55 -0.65 -12.55
C GLU A 228 -8.53 -2.11 -12.12
N LYS A 229 -7.84 -2.95 -12.90
CA LYS A 229 -7.65 -4.37 -12.61
C LYS A 229 -6.24 -4.65 -12.12
N ASN A 230 -6.13 -5.51 -11.11
CA ASN A 230 -4.86 -6.10 -10.66
C ASN A 230 -4.44 -7.28 -11.58
N LYS A 231 -3.31 -7.96 -11.31
CA LYS A 231 -2.86 -9.12 -12.12
C LYS A 231 -3.81 -10.33 -12.08
N LYS A 232 -4.73 -10.40 -11.11
CA LYS A 232 -5.80 -11.41 -11.04
C LYS A 232 -7.05 -10.98 -11.81
N SER A 233 -7.00 -9.86 -12.52
CA SER A 233 -8.13 -9.16 -13.14
C SER A 233 -9.24 -8.76 -12.15
N GLU A 234 -8.93 -8.71 -10.85
CA GLU A 234 -9.87 -8.26 -9.83
C GLU A 234 -9.92 -6.73 -9.85
N THR A 235 -11.13 -6.17 -9.80
CA THR A 235 -11.36 -4.74 -9.56
C THR A 235 -11.42 -4.45 -8.05
N PRO A 236 -11.34 -3.19 -7.61
CA PRO A 236 -11.56 -2.81 -6.21
C PRO A 236 -12.87 -3.36 -5.63
N LEU A 237 -13.94 -3.40 -6.43
CA LEU A 237 -15.24 -3.95 -6.02
C LEU A 237 -15.15 -5.45 -5.72
N HIS A 238 -14.37 -6.23 -6.47
CA HIS A 238 -14.16 -7.65 -6.16
C HIS A 238 -13.55 -7.84 -4.77
N LEU A 239 -12.52 -7.05 -4.45
CA LEU A 239 -11.82 -7.14 -3.16
C LEU A 239 -12.70 -6.64 -2.02
N ALA A 240 -13.42 -5.52 -2.20
CA ALA A 240 -14.32 -4.98 -1.18
C ALA A 240 -15.40 -6.01 -0.80
N ILE A 241 -15.94 -6.72 -1.80
CA ILE A 241 -16.87 -7.82 -1.60
C ILE A 241 -16.14 -9.01 -0.95
N GLU A 242 -14.99 -9.46 -1.43
CA GLU A 242 -14.29 -10.62 -0.86
C GLU A 242 -13.95 -10.46 0.63
N TYR A 243 -13.64 -9.24 1.06
CA TYR A 243 -13.35 -8.92 2.46
C TYR A 243 -14.56 -8.46 3.29
N ASN A 244 -15.77 -8.51 2.72
CA ASN A 244 -17.04 -8.12 3.37
C ASN A 244 -17.04 -6.68 3.92
N LEU A 245 -16.53 -5.73 3.13
CA LEU A 245 -16.45 -4.31 3.50
C LEU A 245 -17.67 -3.56 2.96
N ASP A 246 -18.84 -3.83 3.53
CA ASP A 246 -20.15 -3.34 3.03
C ASP A 246 -20.19 -1.84 2.75
N HIS A 247 -19.59 -1.03 3.63
CA HIS A 247 -19.51 0.43 3.46
C HIS A 247 -18.73 0.81 2.19
N LEU A 248 -17.60 0.16 1.93
CA LEU A 248 -16.81 0.40 0.71
C LEU A 248 -17.52 -0.15 -0.54
N VAL A 249 -18.24 -1.26 -0.41
CA VAL A 249 -19.07 -1.80 -1.51
C VAL A 249 -20.13 -0.77 -1.92
N ALA A 250 -20.89 -0.24 -0.96
CA ALA A 250 -21.89 0.79 -1.24
C ALA A 250 -21.28 2.04 -1.88
N LEU A 251 -20.14 2.52 -1.36
CA LEU A 251 -19.47 3.69 -1.92
C LEU A 251 -18.97 3.47 -3.35
N LEU A 252 -18.36 2.31 -3.63
CA LEU A 252 -17.89 1.95 -4.97
C LEU A 252 -19.06 1.83 -5.95
N VAL A 253 -20.11 1.11 -5.57
CA VAL A 253 -21.30 0.90 -6.41
C VAL A 253 -22.00 2.22 -6.74
N ASN A 254 -22.05 3.16 -5.80
CA ASN A 254 -22.63 4.48 -6.03
C ASN A 254 -21.81 5.34 -7.00
N LYS A 255 -20.48 5.20 -7.02
CA LYS A 255 -19.59 5.94 -7.93
C LYS A 255 -19.42 5.28 -9.30
N LEU A 256 -19.77 4.00 -9.44
CA LEU A 256 -19.74 3.30 -10.73
C LEU A 256 -21.05 3.54 -11.48
N SER A 257 -20.94 4.11 -12.68
CA SER A 257 -22.08 4.45 -13.53
C SER A 257 -22.44 3.37 -14.56
N GLY A 258 -21.51 2.48 -14.90
CA GLY A 258 -21.68 1.48 -15.94
C GLY A 258 -22.03 0.09 -15.40
N ILE A 259 -23.05 -0.55 -16.00
CA ILE A 259 -23.37 -1.97 -15.74
C ILE A 259 -22.15 -2.87 -16.01
N ALA A 260 -21.38 -2.58 -17.04
CA ALA A 260 -20.17 -3.32 -17.39
C ALA A 260 -19.13 -3.35 -16.25
N ASP A 261 -19.10 -2.32 -15.39
CA ASP A 261 -18.17 -2.26 -14.26
C ASP A 261 -18.63 -3.14 -13.10
N LEU A 262 -19.94 -3.14 -12.85
CA LEU A 262 -20.59 -3.97 -11.82
C LEU A 262 -20.59 -5.46 -12.20
N CYS A 263 -20.43 -5.75 -13.50
CA CYS A 263 -20.33 -7.11 -14.05
C CYS A 263 -18.91 -7.45 -14.53
N ALA A 264 -17.90 -6.66 -14.20
CA ALA A 264 -16.53 -6.92 -14.63
C ALA A 264 -16.08 -8.31 -14.16
N GLN A 265 -15.40 -9.07 -15.03
CA GLN A 265 -14.93 -10.41 -14.70
C GLN A 265 -13.47 -10.42 -14.25
N ASP A 266 -13.19 -11.25 -13.23
CA ASP A 266 -11.83 -11.61 -12.81
C ASP A 266 -11.20 -12.74 -13.67
N ASN A 267 -9.98 -13.17 -13.35
CA ASN A 267 -9.29 -14.24 -14.09
C ASN A 267 -10.01 -15.60 -14.04
N LYS A 268 -10.97 -15.79 -13.12
CA LYS A 268 -11.81 -16.98 -13.01
C LYS A 268 -13.19 -16.76 -13.64
N LYS A 269 -13.36 -15.69 -14.43
CA LYS A 269 -14.63 -15.27 -15.03
C LYS A 269 -15.73 -15.01 -13.99
N ARG A 270 -15.34 -14.66 -12.75
CA ARG A 270 -16.29 -14.35 -11.68
C ARG A 270 -16.59 -12.86 -11.73
N THR A 271 -17.87 -12.51 -11.64
CA THR A 271 -18.34 -11.14 -11.43
C THR A 271 -18.38 -10.79 -9.94
N PRO A 272 -18.54 -9.51 -9.56
CA PRO A 272 -18.81 -9.08 -8.19
C PRO A 272 -19.95 -9.87 -7.50
N LEU A 273 -21.05 -10.14 -8.20
CA LEU A 273 -22.16 -10.95 -7.67
C LEU A 273 -21.75 -12.42 -7.41
N HIS A 274 -20.93 -13.01 -8.29
CA HIS A 274 -20.35 -14.34 -8.04
C HIS A 274 -19.49 -14.37 -6.77
N MET A 275 -18.85 -13.26 -6.42
CA MET A 275 -18.02 -13.14 -5.22
C MET A 275 -18.88 -12.97 -3.97
N ALA A 276 -19.92 -12.14 -4.03
CA ALA A 276 -20.84 -11.92 -2.92
C ALA A 276 -21.52 -13.23 -2.50
N VAL A 277 -22.00 -13.98 -3.49
CA VAL A 277 -22.62 -15.30 -3.28
C VAL A 277 -21.63 -16.32 -2.71
N ARG A 278 -20.41 -16.40 -3.25
CA ARG A 278 -19.36 -17.29 -2.72
C ARG A 278 -18.97 -16.95 -1.28
N GLY A 279 -19.05 -15.67 -0.90
CA GLY A 279 -18.76 -15.19 0.45
C GLY A 279 -19.95 -15.29 1.41
N ASN A 280 -21.16 -15.56 0.92
CA ASN A 280 -22.41 -15.38 1.68
C ASN A 280 -22.62 -13.93 2.16
N HIS A 281 -22.22 -12.95 1.36
CA HIS A 281 -22.32 -11.52 1.68
C HIS A 281 -23.63 -10.94 1.12
N LYS A 282 -24.73 -11.15 1.86
CA LYS A 282 -26.10 -10.76 1.46
C LYS A 282 -26.22 -9.26 1.15
N ASN A 283 -25.68 -8.39 2.00
CA ASN A 283 -25.69 -6.94 1.81
C ASN A 283 -24.98 -6.52 0.51
N ALA A 284 -23.77 -7.02 0.29
CA ALA A 284 -23.02 -6.74 -0.93
C ALA A 284 -23.74 -7.22 -2.20
N PHE A 285 -24.39 -8.40 -2.14
CA PHE A 285 -25.22 -8.89 -3.25
C PHE A 285 -26.37 -7.92 -3.55
N GLN A 286 -27.12 -7.53 -2.52
CA GLN A 286 -28.29 -6.66 -2.65
C GLN A 286 -27.93 -5.30 -3.24
N VAL A 287 -26.88 -4.65 -2.70
CA VAL A 287 -26.44 -3.32 -3.17
C VAL A 287 -26.00 -3.35 -4.64
N VAL A 288 -25.21 -4.36 -5.03
CA VAL A 288 -24.75 -4.49 -6.42
C VAL A 288 -25.92 -4.84 -7.34
N PHE A 289 -26.81 -5.74 -6.93
CA PHE A 289 -27.94 -6.18 -7.75
C PHE A 289 -28.94 -5.04 -7.98
N HIS A 290 -29.36 -4.32 -6.93
CA HIS A 290 -30.27 -3.17 -7.10
C HIS A 290 -29.66 -2.10 -8.00
N LYS A 291 -28.36 -1.80 -7.86
CA LYS A 291 -27.73 -0.83 -8.76
C LYS A 291 -27.74 -1.30 -10.23
N ILE A 292 -27.56 -2.59 -10.48
CA ILE A 292 -27.67 -3.16 -11.84
C ILE A 292 -29.13 -3.09 -12.35
N GLU A 293 -30.11 -3.31 -11.48
CA GLU A 293 -31.54 -3.19 -11.82
C GLU A 293 -31.89 -1.73 -12.17
N ASP A 294 -31.46 -0.77 -11.35
CA ASP A 294 -31.69 0.67 -11.55
C ASP A 294 -31.09 1.21 -12.85
N LEU A 295 -29.95 0.66 -13.29
CA LEU A 295 -29.26 1.09 -14.51
C LEU A 295 -29.82 0.46 -15.79
N CYS A 296 -30.64 -0.60 -15.68
CA CYS A 296 -31.21 -1.27 -16.84
C CYS A 296 -32.61 -0.76 -17.13
N ASN A 297 -32.81 -0.20 -18.33
CA ASN A 297 -34.13 0.22 -18.80
C ASN A 297 -35.10 -0.97 -19.02
N GLU A 298 -34.57 -2.16 -19.31
CA GLU A 298 -35.33 -3.41 -19.43
C GLU A 298 -34.87 -4.41 -18.36
N LYS A 299 -35.81 -4.89 -17.54
CA LYS A 299 -35.55 -5.86 -16.45
C LYS A 299 -34.89 -7.16 -16.93
N SER A 300 -35.16 -7.56 -18.17
CA SER A 300 -34.58 -8.76 -18.80
C SER A 300 -33.07 -8.62 -19.01
N ALA A 301 -32.55 -7.42 -19.29
CA ALA A 301 -31.15 -7.20 -19.63
C ALA A 301 -30.21 -7.31 -18.40
N SER A 302 -30.68 -6.92 -17.21
CA SER A 302 -29.99 -7.10 -15.92
C SER A 302 -29.79 -8.57 -15.60
N ILE A 303 -30.82 -9.38 -15.85
CA ILE A 303 -30.87 -10.74 -15.34
C ILE A 303 -29.97 -11.70 -16.09
N VAL A 304 -29.74 -11.45 -17.38
CA VAL A 304 -28.78 -12.21 -18.20
C VAL A 304 -27.39 -12.25 -17.55
N LYS A 305 -27.01 -11.21 -16.79
CA LYS A 305 -25.68 -11.11 -16.16
C LYS A 305 -25.55 -12.02 -14.94
N LEU A 306 -26.67 -12.40 -14.31
CA LEU A 306 -26.68 -13.43 -13.27
C LEU A 306 -26.44 -14.83 -13.83
N PHE A 307 -26.73 -15.05 -15.11
CA PHE A 307 -26.52 -16.31 -15.80
C PHE A 307 -25.13 -16.44 -16.43
N GLU A 308 -24.31 -15.38 -16.39
CA GLU A 308 -22.91 -15.48 -16.77
C GLU A 308 -22.23 -16.59 -15.98
N LYS A 309 -21.44 -17.39 -16.67
CA LYS A 309 -20.79 -18.56 -16.08
C LYS A 309 -19.36 -18.22 -15.68
N ASP A 310 -18.99 -18.65 -14.48
CA ASP A 310 -17.59 -18.68 -14.07
C ASP A 310 -16.78 -19.68 -14.92
N ASN A 311 -15.47 -19.73 -14.72
CA ASN A 311 -14.59 -20.66 -15.44
C ASN A 311 -14.88 -22.15 -15.18
N GLN A 312 -15.74 -22.48 -14.22
CA GLN A 312 -16.22 -23.84 -13.94
C GLN A 312 -17.61 -24.10 -14.56
N GLY A 313 -18.13 -23.16 -15.35
CA GLY A 313 -19.42 -23.29 -16.01
C GLY A 313 -20.62 -23.05 -15.09
N ARG A 314 -20.43 -22.40 -13.93
CA ARG A 314 -21.47 -22.18 -12.92
C ARG A 314 -21.96 -20.74 -12.96
N SER A 315 -23.29 -20.55 -12.93
CA SER A 315 -23.90 -19.23 -12.75
C SER A 315 -23.79 -18.71 -11.32
N VAL A 316 -24.25 -17.48 -11.10
CA VAL A 316 -24.43 -16.90 -9.76
C VAL A 316 -25.37 -17.79 -8.92
N PHE A 317 -26.45 -18.32 -9.52
CA PHE A 317 -27.37 -19.24 -8.85
C PHE A 317 -26.69 -20.53 -8.44
N ALA A 318 -25.95 -21.17 -9.35
CA ALA A 318 -25.21 -22.39 -9.05
C ALA A 318 -24.19 -22.15 -7.94
N ARG A 319 -23.56 -20.98 -7.91
CA ARG A 319 -22.66 -20.63 -6.81
C ARG A 319 -23.36 -20.47 -5.46
N ALA A 320 -24.65 -20.09 -5.45
CA ALA A 320 -25.38 -19.79 -4.21
C ALA A 320 -25.67 -21.02 -3.36
N TYR A 321 -25.93 -22.16 -4.01
CA TYR A 321 -26.20 -23.41 -3.31
C TYR A 321 -25.01 -24.39 -3.32
N LEU A 322 -23.88 -24.05 -3.95
CA LEU A 322 -22.67 -24.88 -3.95
C LEU A 322 -21.64 -24.34 -2.94
N PRO A 323 -21.13 -25.16 -2.01
CA PRO A 323 -20.13 -24.71 -1.05
C PRO A 323 -18.80 -24.28 -1.71
N LYS A 324 -18.06 -23.44 -0.98
CA LYS A 324 -16.76 -22.86 -1.37
C LYS A 324 -15.70 -23.90 -1.81
N TYR A 325 -15.86 -25.17 -1.40
CA TYR A 325 -14.90 -26.27 -1.56
C TYR A 325 -15.39 -27.44 -2.44
N THR A 326 -16.38 -27.23 -3.30
CA THR A 326 -16.94 -28.26 -4.21
C THR A 326 -15.95 -28.89 -5.20
N THR A 327 -14.67 -28.53 -5.16
CA THR A 327 -13.59 -29.11 -5.97
C THR A 327 -13.13 -30.50 -5.54
N GLN A 328 -13.60 -31.06 -4.43
CA GLN A 328 -13.19 -32.39 -3.95
C GLN A 328 -14.36 -33.39 -3.95
N ARG A 329 -14.08 -34.61 -4.45
CA ARG A 329 -15.00 -35.74 -4.77
C ARG A 329 -15.94 -36.23 -3.66
N ARG A 330 -15.98 -35.60 -2.47
CA ARG A 330 -16.93 -35.92 -1.40
C ARG A 330 -17.35 -34.62 -0.72
N ILE A 331 -18.56 -34.16 -1.02
CA ILE A 331 -19.10 -32.92 -0.47
C ILE A 331 -20.12 -33.29 0.62
N HIS A 332 -19.73 -33.10 1.88
CA HIS A 332 -20.71 -32.82 2.92
C HIS A 332 -21.22 -31.41 2.63
N ILE A 333 -22.47 -31.28 2.21
CA ILE A 333 -23.09 -29.98 1.93
C ILE A 333 -23.55 -29.44 3.29
N PRO A 334 -22.90 -28.43 3.87
CA PRO A 334 -23.39 -27.83 5.11
C PRO A 334 -24.78 -27.26 4.86
N GLN A 335 -25.68 -27.47 5.83
CA GLN A 335 -27.10 -27.08 5.75
C GLN A 335 -27.29 -25.57 5.54
N ASP A 336 -26.26 -24.75 5.77
CA ASP A 336 -26.24 -23.29 5.61
C ASP A 336 -26.29 -22.79 4.15
N ASN A 337 -26.10 -23.66 3.14
CA ASN A 337 -26.01 -23.21 1.75
C ASN A 337 -27.35 -22.84 1.10
N GLU A 338 -28.49 -23.27 1.64
CA GLU A 338 -29.79 -22.99 1.02
C GLU A 338 -30.25 -21.55 1.28
N GLU A 339 -29.79 -20.92 2.36
CA GLU A 339 -30.21 -19.56 2.71
C GLU A 339 -29.79 -18.53 1.67
N MET A 340 -28.54 -18.60 1.20
CA MET A 340 -28.06 -17.66 0.18
C MET A 340 -28.81 -17.88 -1.13
N PHE A 341 -29.11 -19.14 -1.48
CA PHE A 341 -29.89 -19.43 -2.68
C PHE A 341 -31.33 -18.91 -2.59
N LYS A 342 -32.01 -19.13 -1.46
CA LYS A 342 -33.34 -18.56 -1.17
C LYS A 342 -33.30 -17.04 -1.23
N TYR A 343 -32.28 -16.43 -0.64
CA TYR A 343 -32.10 -14.98 -0.65
C TYR A 343 -31.89 -14.43 -2.06
N VAL A 344 -31.04 -15.07 -2.87
CA VAL A 344 -30.86 -14.68 -4.28
C VAL A 344 -32.20 -14.78 -5.01
N LEU A 345 -32.90 -15.92 -4.89
CA LEU A 345 -34.20 -16.12 -5.53
C LEU A 345 -35.25 -15.08 -5.11
N SER A 346 -35.35 -14.76 -3.81
CA SER A 346 -36.32 -13.78 -3.33
C SER A 346 -36.06 -12.37 -3.86
N ASN A 347 -34.79 -12.00 -4.09
CA ASN A 347 -34.42 -10.71 -4.66
C ASN A 347 -34.66 -10.64 -6.18
N VAL A 348 -34.57 -11.76 -6.90
CA VAL A 348 -34.63 -11.76 -8.37
C VAL A 348 -35.95 -12.26 -8.95
N GLN A 349 -36.82 -12.88 -8.15
CA GLN A 349 -38.02 -13.60 -8.63
C GLN A 349 -38.94 -12.76 -9.52
N HIS A 350 -39.09 -11.46 -9.24
CA HIS A 350 -39.96 -10.56 -10.00
C HIS A 350 -39.39 -10.14 -11.35
N SER A 351 -38.11 -10.40 -11.56
CA SER A 351 -37.38 -10.04 -12.79
C SER A 351 -37.13 -11.27 -13.68
N LEU A 352 -37.44 -12.49 -13.20
CA LEU A 352 -37.24 -13.76 -13.91
C LEU A 352 -38.45 -14.19 -14.76
N ASP A 353 -38.27 -14.20 -16.08
CA ASP A 353 -39.19 -14.83 -17.04
C ASP A 353 -39.17 -16.38 -17.03
N PRO A 354 -40.17 -17.07 -17.63
CA PRO A 354 -40.24 -18.54 -17.67
C PRO A 354 -38.99 -19.24 -18.23
N GLU A 355 -38.31 -18.65 -19.21
CA GLU A 355 -37.06 -19.21 -19.76
C GLU A 355 -35.92 -19.15 -18.74
N HIS A 356 -35.82 -18.09 -17.94
CA HIS A 356 -34.81 -17.99 -16.88
C HIS A 356 -35.02 -19.06 -15.81
N TRP A 357 -36.27 -19.34 -15.42
CA TRP A 357 -36.61 -20.44 -14.52
C TRP A 357 -36.21 -21.81 -15.08
N LYS A 358 -36.42 -22.04 -16.39
CA LYS A 358 -35.94 -23.26 -17.07
C LYS A 358 -34.42 -23.36 -17.03
N CYS A 359 -33.68 -22.26 -17.23
CA CYS A 359 -32.22 -22.24 -17.15
C CYS A 359 -31.70 -22.66 -15.76
N ILE A 360 -32.29 -22.14 -14.68
CA ILE A 360 -31.91 -22.51 -13.30
C ILE A 360 -32.17 -24.02 -13.08
N THR A 361 -33.35 -24.50 -13.50
CA THR A 361 -33.74 -25.91 -13.37
C THR A 361 -32.80 -26.84 -14.15
N SER A 362 -32.46 -26.46 -15.39
CA SER A 362 -31.55 -27.20 -16.26
C SER A 362 -30.13 -27.25 -15.69
N GLU A 363 -29.65 -26.16 -15.08
CA GLU A 363 -28.35 -26.12 -14.42
C GLU A 363 -28.29 -27.06 -13.20
N ILE A 364 -29.33 -27.09 -12.35
CA ILE A 364 -29.43 -28.03 -11.23
C ILE A 364 -29.40 -29.48 -11.74
N ASN A 365 -30.18 -29.79 -12.78
CA ASN A 365 -30.21 -31.13 -13.38
C ASN A 365 -28.87 -31.53 -14.01
N SER A 366 -28.19 -30.60 -14.68
CA SER A 366 -26.86 -30.84 -15.24
C SER A 366 -25.83 -31.16 -14.14
N LEU A 367 -25.87 -30.44 -13.01
CA LEU A 367 -25.00 -30.70 -11.87
C LEU A 367 -25.32 -32.04 -11.19
N LYS A 368 -26.60 -32.44 -11.14
CA LYS A 368 -27.03 -33.77 -10.69
C LYS A 368 -26.46 -34.86 -11.62
N GLN A 369 -26.60 -34.72 -12.93
CA GLN A 369 -26.08 -35.67 -13.92
C GLN A 369 -24.56 -35.81 -13.85
N LYS A 370 -23.84 -34.72 -13.61
CA LYS A 370 -22.37 -34.72 -13.43
C LYS A 370 -21.92 -35.30 -12.08
N GLY A 371 -22.84 -35.67 -11.18
CA GLY A 371 -22.53 -36.15 -9.83
C GLY A 371 -21.93 -35.09 -8.91
N THR A 372 -22.05 -33.80 -9.24
CA THR A 372 -21.54 -32.70 -8.41
C THR A 372 -22.40 -32.49 -7.17
N ILE A 373 -23.70 -32.76 -7.29
CA ILE A 373 -24.68 -32.77 -6.20
C ILE A 373 -25.41 -34.12 -6.17
N ASN A 374 -25.77 -34.59 -4.97
CA ASN A 374 -26.55 -35.81 -4.85
C ASN A 374 -28.03 -35.57 -5.20
N GLU A 375 -28.76 -36.66 -5.48
CA GLU A 375 -30.16 -36.59 -5.89
C GLU A 375 -31.08 -35.97 -4.85
N LYS A 376 -30.88 -36.29 -3.56
CA LYS A 376 -31.68 -35.74 -2.46
C LYS A 376 -31.58 -34.21 -2.41
N TYR A 377 -30.37 -33.67 -2.54
CA TYR A 377 -30.13 -32.23 -2.52
C TYR A 377 -30.63 -31.55 -3.79
N ALA A 378 -30.42 -32.16 -4.97
CA ALA A 378 -30.97 -31.64 -6.22
C ALA A 378 -32.51 -31.50 -6.15
N ASN A 379 -33.20 -32.52 -5.63
CA ASN A 379 -34.65 -32.49 -5.45
C ASN A 379 -35.10 -31.40 -4.45
N GLN A 380 -34.32 -31.14 -3.39
CA GLN A 380 -34.58 -30.04 -2.45
C GLN A 380 -34.43 -28.67 -3.11
N LEU A 381 -33.39 -28.46 -3.91
CA LEU A 381 -33.20 -27.22 -4.67
C LEU A 381 -34.32 -26.99 -5.69
N LEU A 382 -34.73 -28.03 -6.42
CA LEU A 382 -35.85 -27.97 -7.36
C LEU A 382 -37.17 -27.60 -6.66
N LYS A 383 -37.43 -28.17 -5.47
CA LYS A 383 -38.59 -27.77 -4.65
C LYS A 383 -38.53 -26.29 -4.28
N THR A 384 -37.35 -25.78 -3.92
CA THR A 384 -37.14 -24.37 -3.61
C THR A 384 -37.43 -23.50 -4.82
N VAL A 385 -36.84 -23.81 -5.98
CA VAL A 385 -37.07 -23.07 -7.24
C VAL A 385 -38.57 -23.01 -7.57
N ASN A 386 -39.28 -24.14 -7.47
CA ASN A 386 -40.72 -24.19 -7.73
C ASN A 386 -41.54 -23.36 -6.73
N GLY A 387 -41.09 -23.23 -5.48
CA GLY A 387 -41.77 -22.42 -4.46
C GLY A 387 -41.67 -20.91 -4.70
N TYR A 388 -40.61 -20.44 -5.36
CA TYR A 388 -40.42 -19.02 -5.73
C TYR A 388 -40.91 -18.70 -7.15
N ARG A 389 -41.22 -19.72 -7.96
CA ARG A 389 -41.77 -19.52 -9.30
C ARG A 389 -43.19 -18.98 -9.17
N PRO A 390 -43.52 -17.81 -9.76
CA PRO A 390 -44.88 -17.29 -9.70
C PRO A 390 -45.84 -18.32 -10.33
N ALA A 391 -46.99 -18.54 -9.68
CA ALA A 391 -48.03 -19.40 -10.22
C ALA A 391 -48.36 -18.89 -11.62
N GLN A 392 -48.18 -19.74 -12.63
CA GLN A 392 -48.69 -19.42 -13.95
C GLN A 392 -50.19 -19.26 -13.75
N LYS A 393 -50.71 -18.03 -13.89
CA LYS A 393 -52.11 -17.89 -14.27
C LYS A 393 -52.19 -18.70 -15.55
N GLU A 394 -52.83 -19.86 -15.49
CA GLU A 394 -53.29 -20.55 -16.68
C GLU A 394 -54.07 -19.47 -17.45
N THR A 395 -53.45 -18.94 -18.52
CA THR A 395 -54.21 -18.26 -19.56
C THR A 395 -55.02 -19.36 -20.19
N GLY A 396 -56.14 -19.66 -19.54
CA GLY A 396 -57.22 -20.44 -20.11
C GLY A 396 -57.75 -19.67 -21.32
N VAL A 397 -57.91 -20.45 -22.39
CA VAL A 397 -58.49 -20.13 -23.69
C VAL A 397 -57.52 -19.56 -24.72
#